data_AF-A0A435D4E5-F1
#
_entry.id   AF-A0A435D4E5-F1
#
_cell.length_a   1.000
_cell.length_b   1.000
_cell.length_c   1.000
_cell.angle_alpha   90.00
_cell.angle_beta   90.00
_cell.angle_gamma   90.00
#
_symmetry.space_group_name_H-M   'P 1'
#
loop_
_entity.id
_entity.type
_entity.pdbx_description
1 polymer ?
#
loop_
_entity_poly.entity_id
_entity_poly.type
_entity_poly.pdbx_seq_one_letter_code
_entity_poly.pdbx_strand_id
1 'polypeptide(L)' 'CDDGAGRAAEVMIAAVLAKLLRGDEAVAVRLTQLAHPAVESRIGAKVGSLRPTAALN' A
#
# COMPACT_ATOMS: atom_id res chain seq x y z
N CYS A 1 -8.46 -5.16 -17.62
CA CYS A 1 -7.38 -4.15 -17.57
C CYS A 1 -7.42 -3.59 -16.16
N ASP A 2 -6.35 -3.73 -15.38
CA ASP A 2 -6.24 -3.05 -14.08
C ASP A 2 -5.69 -1.64 -14.38
N ASP A 3 -6.58 -0.66 -14.39
CA ASP A 3 -6.29 0.75 -14.67
C ASP A 3 -5.54 1.45 -13.52
N GLY A 4 -5.17 0.71 -12.47
CA GLY A 4 -4.50 1.24 -11.30
C GLY A 4 -5.46 1.72 -10.21
N ALA A 5 -6.77 1.83 -10.48
CA ALA A 5 -7.76 2.17 -9.46
C ALA A 5 -7.88 1.05 -8.41
N GLY A 6 -7.85 -0.22 -8.85
CA GLY A 6 -7.85 -1.38 -7.96
C GLY A 6 -6.64 -1.37 -7.02
N ARG A 7 -5.43 -1.26 -7.59
CA ARG A 7 -4.18 -1.16 -6.80
C ARG A 7 -4.15 0.05 -5.86
N ALA A 8 -4.69 1.19 -6.28
CA ALA A 8 -4.79 2.37 -5.41
C ALA A 8 -5.75 2.14 -4.24
N ALA A 9 -6.88 1.46 -4.47
CA ALA A 9 -7.83 1.12 -3.41
C ALA A 9 -7.21 0.20 -2.35
N GLU A 10 -6.47 -0.83 -2.77
CA GLU A 10 -5.74 -1.73 -1.86
C GLU A 10 -4.75 -0.97 -0.96
N VAL A 11 -3.98 -0.03 -1.54
CA VAL A 11 -3.04 0.83 -0.79
C VAL A 11 -3.75 1.69 0.26
N MET A 12 -4.85 2.34 -0.12
CA MET A 12 -5.60 3.21 0.78
C MET A 12 -6.27 2.41 1.90
N ILE A 13 -6.83 1.23 1.60
CA ILE A 13 -7.43 0.33 2.61
C ILE A 13 -6.36 -0.15 3.59
N ALA A 14 -5.21 -0.60 3.10
CA ALA A 14 -4.11 -1.04 3.96
C ALA A 14 -3.63 0.08 4.91
N ALA A 15 -3.52 1.32 4.42
CA ALA A 15 -3.14 2.47 5.24
C ALA A 15 -4.18 2.80 6.32
N VAL A 16 -5.48 2.78 6.00
CA VAL A 16 -6.55 2.99 6.99
C VAL A 16 -6.51 1.89 8.05
N LEU A 17 -6.41 0.62 7.63
CA LEU A 17 -6.35 -0.51 8.55
C LEU A 17 -5.11 -0.43 9.46
N ALA A 18 -3.95 -0.03 8.94
CA ALA A 18 -2.74 0.15 9.75
C ALA A 18 -2.96 1.19 10.87
N LYS A 19 -3.65 2.30 10.58
CA LYS A 19 -3.96 3.34 11.58
C LYS A 19 -4.98 2.87 12.62
N LEU A 20 -6.00 2.11 12.21
CA LEU A 20 -7.04 1.57 13.10
C LEU A 20 -6.51 0.45 14.00
N LEU A 21 -5.62 -0.40 13.47
CA LEU A 21 -5.09 -1.58 14.16
C LEU A 21 -3.72 -1.34 14.81
N ARG A 22 -3.32 -0.08 15.01
CA ARG A 22 -2.02 0.28 15.61
C ARG A 22 -1.73 -0.33 16.99
N GLY A 23 -2.75 -0.83 17.68
CA GLY A 23 -2.58 -1.55 18.95
C GLY A 23 -1.98 -2.95 18.79
N ASP A 24 -2.02 -3.51 17.57
CA ASP A 24 -1.31 -4.73 17.18
C ASP A 24 -0.15 -4.34 16.26
N GLU A 25 1.05 -4.23 16.85
CA GLU A 25 2.24 -3.76 16.14
C GLU A 25 2.61 -4.66 14.95
N ALA A 26 2.50 -5.97 15.09
CA ALA A 26 2.86 -6.91 14.05
C ALA A 26 1.93 -6.77 12.84
N VAL A 27 0.62 -6.66 13.08
CA VAL A 27 -0.37 -6.43 12.03
C VAL A 27 -0.20 -5.06 11.39
N ALA A 28 0.01 -4.01 12.18
CA ALA A 28 0.19 -2.64 11.69
C ALA A 28 1.44 -2.50 10.81
N VAL A 29 2.56 -3.13 11.17
CA VAL A 29 3.78 -3.17 10.35
C VAL A 29 3.51 -3.88 9.02
N ARG A 30 2.80 -5.01 9.04
CA ARG A 30 2.49 -5.75 7.81
C ARG A 30 1.58 -4.94 6.87
N LEU A 31 0.56 -4.29 7.41
CA LEU A 31 -0.34 -3.42 6.65
C LEU A 31 0.39 -2.20 6.08
N THR A 32 1.34 -1.64 6.84
CA THR A 32 2.19 -0.55 6.36
C THR A 32 3.04 -0.99 5.16
N GLN A 33 3.59 -2.20 5.17
CA GLN A 33 4.31 -2.75 4.00
C GLN A 33 3.39 -2.90 2.78
N LEU A 34 2.17 -3.39 2.99
CA LEU A 34 1.16 -3.54 1.93
C LEU A 34 0.66 -2.20 1.38
N ALA A 35 0.69 -1.14 2.19
CA ALA A 35 0.37 0.22 1.74
C ALA A 35 1.47 0.84 0.86
N HIS A 36 2.64 0.19 0.73
CA HIS A 36 3.79 0.71 -0.04
C HIS A 36 4.29 -0.30 -1.10
N PRO A 37 3.43 -0.84 -1.97
CA PRO A 37 3.83 -1.86 -2.93
C PRO A 37 4.75 -1.27 -4.01
N ALA A 38 5.70 -2.08 -4.48
CA ALA A 38 6.51 -1.72 -5.62
C ALA A 38 5.67 -1.69 -6.91
N VAL A 39 5.96 -0.72 -7.78
CA VAL A 39 5.48 -0.75 -9.16
C VAL A 39 6.57 -1.39 -9.99
N GLU A 40 6.23 -2.49 -10.65
CA GLU A 40 7.16 -3.26 -11.48
C GLU A 40 6.84 -3.06 -12.97
N SER A 41 7.91 -3.05 -13.78
CA SER A 41 7.81 -3.15 -15.23
C SER A 41 7.38 -4.55 -15.65
N ARG A 42 7.07 -4.74 -16.93
CA ARG A 42 6.69 -6.06 -17.48
C ARG A 42 7.77 -7.14 -17.34
N ILE A 43 9.03 -6.75 -17.10
CA ILE A 43 10.15 -7.67 -16.89
C ILE A 43 10.50 -7.84 -15.39
N GLY A 44 9.63 -7.38 -14.48
CA GLY A 44 9.83 -7.48 -13.03
C GLY A 44 10.78 -6.44 -12.42
N ALA A 45 11.37 -5.55 -13.23
CA ALA A 45 12.22 -4.49 -12.69
C ALA A 45 11.38 -3.45 -11.96
N LYS A 46 11.75 -3.10 -10.72
CA LYS A 46 11.10 -2.02 -9.94
C LYS A 46 11.30 -0.67 -10.63
N VAL A 47 10.20 0.01 -10.93
CA VAL A 47 10.17 1.34 -11.56
C VAL A 47 9.55 2.41 -10.69
N GLY A 48 8.99 2.04 -9.53
CA GLY A 48 8.42 2.99 -8.58
C GLY A 48 7.80 2.32 -7.35
N SER A 49 6.98 3.07 -6.63
CA SER A 49 6.15 2.55 -5.52
C SER A 49 4.85 3.34 -5.46
N LEU A 50 3.74 2.67 -5.18
CA LEU A 50 2.53 3.37 -4.73
C LEU A 50 2.69 3.78 -3.28
N ARG A 51 2.01 4.87 -2.90
CA ARG A 51 2.01 5.40 -1.54
C ARG A 51 0.61 5.94 -1.22
N PRO A 52 0.17 5.88 0.05
CA PRO A 52 -1.03 6.56 0.47
C PRO A 52 -0.89 8.07 0.24
N THR A 53 -2.03 8.75 0.07
CA THR A 53 -2.03 10.22 0.07
C THR A 53 -1.53 10.76 1.41
N ALA A 54 -1.03 11.99 1.44
CA ALA A 54 -0.39 12.57 2.63
C ALA A 54 -1.26 12.52 3.92
N ALA A 55 -2.59 12.56 3.80
CA ALA A 55 -3.50 12.42 4.94
C ALA A 55 -3.43 11.03 5.62
N LEU A 56 -3.10 9.99 4.85
CA LEU A 56 -3.02 8.60 5.30
C LEU A 56 -1.61 8.04 5.34
N ASN A 57 -0.60 8.84 5.00
CA ASN A 57 0.80 8.49 5.16
C ASN A 57 1.24 8.51 6.63
#